data_AF-A0A933LGB4-F1
#
_entry.id   AF-A0A933LGB4-F1
#
_cell.length_a   1.000
_cell.length_b   1.000
_cell.length_c   1.000
_cell.angle_alpha   90.00
_cell.angle_beta   90.00
_cell.angle_gamma   90.00
#
_symmetry.space_group_name_H-M   'P 1'
#
loop_
_entity.id
_entity.type
_entity.pdbx_description
1 polymer ?
#
loop_
_entity_poly.entity_id
_entity_poly.type
_entity_poly.pdbx_seq_one_letter_code
_entity_poly.pdbx_strand_id
1 'polypeptide(L)'
;LLARPAERFRPTAVYDRDGDCIEFLAKPDPFLAERVDDLVTVYYSQETGDVIGSLIKGVSTFREDLLGRMPGFKIVIEGGRVRLEHIFLARLWAQPSELSELATLTYKKLIAVAQEANVEADLCLA
;
A
#
# COMPACT_ATOMS: atom_id res chain seq x y z
N LEU A 1 17.44 -14.23 33.57
CA LEU A 1 16.44 -13.82 32.56
C LEU A 1 17.03 -14.08 31.19
N LEU A 2 16.54 -15.09 30.46
CA LEU A 2 16.92 -15.31 29.08
C LEU A 2 15.96 -14.48 28.21
N ALA A 3 16.47 -13.41 27.60
CA ALA A 3 15.72 -12.65 26.62
C ALA A 3 15.33 -13.60 25.47
N ARG A 4 14.04 -13.66 25.14
CA ARG A 4 13.61 -14.35 23.92
C ARG A 4 14.25 -13.62 22.73
N PRO A 5 14.81 -14.33 21.74
CA PRO A 5 15.27 -13.70 20.52
C PRO A 5 14.11 -12.88 19.94
N ALA A 6 14.35 -11.61 19.62
CA ALA A 6 13.36 -10.82 18.91
C ALA A 6 13.00 -11.58 17.63
N GLU A 7 11.71 -11.79 17.39
CA GLU A 7 11.26 -12.40 16.15
C GLU A 7 11.80 -11.58 14.97
N ARG A 8 12.32 -12.28 13.97
CA ARG A 8 12.82 -11.63 12.76
C ARG A 8 11.63 -10.96 12.07
N PHE A 9 11.72 -9.64 11.89
CA PHE A 9 10.69 -8.87 11.20
C PHE A 9 10.35 -9.50 9.83
N ARG A 10 9.07 -9.48 9.49
CA ARG A 10 8.56 -9.87 8.17
C ARG A 10 7.71 -8.72 7.64
N PRO A 11 7.79 -8.42 6.34
CA PRO A 11 6.89 -7.46 5.73
C PRO A 11 5.42 -7.82 5.98
N THR A 12 4.59 -6.80 6.23
CA THR A 12 3.17 -6.99 6.51
C THR A 12 2.34 -6.00 5.73
N ALA A 13 1.19 -6.44 5.23
CA ALA A 13 0.12 -5.58 4.76
C ALA A 13 -1.16 -5.99 5.50
N VAL A 14 -1.72 -5.10 6.32
CA VAL A 14 -2.85 -5.40 7.19
C VAL A 14 -3.97 -4.43 6.91
N TYR A 15 -5.15 -4.97 6.61
CA TYR A 15 -6.36 -4.16 6.48
C TYR A 15 -7.01 -3.96 7.86
N ASP A 16 -7.19 -2.71 8.25
CA ASP A 16 -8.02 -2.30 9.37
C ASP A 16 -9.39 -1.86 8.85
N ARG A 17 -10.42 -2.60 9.26
CA ARG A 17 -11.81 -2.36 8.87
C ARG A 17 -12.38 -1.09 9.49
N ASP A 18 -11.99 -0.78 10.73
CA ASP A 18 -12.55 0.37 11.44
C ASP A 18 -12.00 1.67 10.87
N GLY A 19 -10.72 1.67 10.46
CA GLY A 19 -10.06 2.79 9.78
C GLY A 19 -10.26 2.85 8.26
N ASP A 20 -10.88 1.83 7.66
CA ASP A 20 -10.92 1.56 6.21
C ASP A 20 -9.54 1.81 5.55
N CYS A 21 -8.51 1.17 6.08
CA CYS A 21 -7.15 1.42 5.66
C CYS A 21 -6.29 0.15 5.59
N ILE A 22 -5.31 0.15 4.70
CA ILE A 22 -4.26 -0.88 4.65
C ILE A 22 -2.96 -0.24 5.14
N GLU A 23 -2.41 -0.78 6.21
CA GLU A 23 -1.05 -0.47 6.64
C GLU A 23 -0.06 -1.48 6.08
N PHE A 24 0.95 -0.96 5.37
CA PHE A 24 2.03 -1.72 4.78
C PHE A 24 3.38 -1.32 5.39
N LEU A 25 4.11 -2.31 5.89
CA LEU A 25 5.48 -2.16 6.37
C LEU A 25 6.38 -3.21 5.70
N ALA A 26 7.38 -2.76 4.97
CA ALA A 26 8.38 -3.60 4.31
C ALA A 26 9.66 -3.78 5.14
N LYS A 27 9.95 -2.85 6.04
CA LYS A 27 11.10 -2.88 6.95
C LYS A 27 10.68 -2.37 8.34
N PRO A 28 11.39 -2.76 9.43
CA PRO A 28 11.07 -2.34 10.79
C PRO A 28 11.61 -0.95 11.16
N ASP A 29 12.15 -0.20 10.21
CA ASP A 29 12.79 1.09 10.44
C ASP A 29 11.80 2.12 11.04
N PRO A 30 12.26 2.99 11.97
CA PRO A 30 11.56 4.23 12.28
C PRO A 30 11.36 5.08 11.03
N PHE A 31 10.19 5.71 10.89
CA PHE A 31 9.85 6.41 9.65
C PHE A 31 9.32 7.83 9.84
N LEU A 32 9.43 8.61 8.76
CA LEU A 32 8.67 9.83 8.51
C LEU A 32 7.52 9.50 7.57
N ALA A 33 6.33 10.00 7.88
CA ALA A 33 5.14 9.79 7.06
C ALA A 33 4.83 11.04 6.23
N GLU A 34 4.68 10.88 4.92
CA GLU A 34 4.34 11.97 4.00
C GLU A 34 3.12 11.60 3.16
N ARG A 35 2.11 12.47 3.15
CA ARG A 35 0.92 12.24 2.33
C ARG A 35 1.22 12.62 0.88
N VAL A 36 1.13 11.64 -0.02
CA VAL A 36 1.43 11.82 -1.45
C VAL A 36 0.18 12.24 -2.21
N ASP A 37 -0.96 11.66 -1.87
CA ASP A 37 -2.27 12.06 -2.39
C ASP A 37 -3.37 11.68 -1.40
N ASP A 38 -4.62 11.76 -1.86
CA ASP A 38 -5.76 11.45 -1.00
C ASP A 38 -5.86 9.98 -0.57
N LEU A 39 -5.24 9.08 -1.33
CA LEU A 39 -5.28 7.64 -1.06
C LEU A 39 -4.09 7.22 -0.19
N VAL A 40 -2.89 7.72 -0.49
CA VAL A 40 -1.63 7.15 0.02
C VAL A 40 -0.82 8.16 0.84
N THR A 41 -0.43 7.70 2.03
CA THR A 41 0.67 8.26 2.83
C THR A 41 1.84 7.29 2.79
N VAL A 42 3.04 7.77 2.50
CA VAL A 42 4.26 6.95 2.36
C VAL A 42 5.12 7.06 3.60
N TYR A 43 5.74 5.95 3.95
CA TYR A 43 6.67 5.85 5.07
C TYR A 43 8.10 5.82 4.51
N TYR A 44 8.90 6.81 4.89
CA TYR A 44 10.32 6.89 4.57
C TYR A 44 11.16 6.55 5.79
N SER A 45 12.13 5.65 5.65
CA SER A 45 13.11 5.36 6.71
C SER A 45 13.81 6.65 7.13
N GLN A 46 13.85 6.92 8.44
CA GLN A 46 14.54 8.09 8.98
C GLN A 46 16.06 8.04 8.78
N GLU A 47 16.62 6.83 8.70
CA GLU A 47 18.04 6.62 8.54
C GLU A 47 18.50 6.77 7.09
N THR A 48 17.73 6.20 6.15
CA THR A 48 18.16 6.07 4.75
C THR A 48 17.40 6.97 3.78
N GLY A 49 16.20 7.44 4.16
CA GLY A 49 15.26 8.11 3.26
C GLY A 49 14.57 7.16 2.27
N ASP A 50 14.80 5.85 2.38
CA ASP A 50 14.16 4.85 1.52
C ASP A 50 12.66 4.73 1.80
N VAL A 51 11.87 4.41 0.77
CA VAL A 51 10.48 4.00 0.96
C VAL A 51 10.46 2.64 1.65
N ILE A 52 9.77 2.55 2.78
CA ILE A 52 9.68 1.32 3.59
C ILE A 52 8.24 0.87 3.85
N GLY A 53 7.25 1.56 3.33
CA GLY A 53 5.85 1.24 3.61
C GLY A 53 4.90 2.36 3.22
N SER A 54 3.63 2.17 3.58
CA SER A 54 2.58 3.14 3.34
C SER A 54 1.35 2.89 4.19
N LEU A 55 0.54 3.93 4.36
CA LEU A 55 -0.85 3.84 4.76
C LEU A 55 -1.74 4.18 3.56
N ILE A 56 -2.67 3.28 3.23
CA ILE A 56 -3.68 3.46 2.18
C ILE A 56 -5.02 3.68 2.90
N LYS A 57 -5.71 4.80 2.69
CA LYS A 57 -7.01 5.10 3.35
C LYS A 57 -8.16 5.17 2.36
N GLY A 58 -9.36 4.74 2.77
CA GLY A 58 -10.54 4.77 1.89
C GLY A 58 -10.52 3.65 0.86
N VAL A 59 -10.07 2.46 1.27
CA VAL A 59 -9.90 1.30 0.38
C VAL A 59 -11.22 0.87 -0.23
N SER A 60 -12.30 0.92 0.55
CA SER A 60 -13.65 0.62 0.08
C SER A 60 -14.12 1.58 -1.02
N THR A 61 -14.02 2.89 -0.77
CA THR A 61 -14.36 3.93 -1.77
C THR A 61 -13.49 3.81 -3.01
N PHE A 62 -12.18 3.59 -2.86
CA PHE A 62 -11.27 3.42 -3.99
C PHE A 62 -11.67 2.23 -4.87
N ARG A 63 -12.11 1.11 -4.26
CA ARG A 63 -12.63 -0.05 -4.99
C ARG A 63 -13.87 0.33 -5.81
N GLU A 64 -14.84 1.01 -5.21
CA GLU A 64 -16.07 1.43 -5.89
C GLU A 64 -15.77 2.36 -7.07
N ASP A 65 -14.92 3.37 -6.85
CA ASP A 65 -14.46 4.29 -7.88
C ASP A 65 -13.77 3.56 -9.04
N LEU A 66 -12.89 2.60 -8.73
CA LEU A 66 -12.16 1.83 -9.72
C LEU A 66 -13.10 0.98 -10.57
N LEU A 67 -14.07 0.29 -9.94
CA LEU A 67 -15.08 -0.51 -10.63
C LEU A 67 -15.98 0.35 -11.53
N GLY A 68 -16.34 1.56 -11.08
CA GLY A 68 -17.14 2.50 -11.86
C GLY A 68 -16.39 3.07 -13.07
N ARG A 69 -15.10 3.35 -12.93
CA ARG A 69 -14.29 3.99 -13.99
C ARG A 69 -13.71 3.01 -15.00
N MET A 70 -13.42 1.79 -14.56
CA MET A 70 -12.82 0.75 -15.40
C MET A 70 -13.69 -0.51 -15.36
N PRO A 71 -14.88 -0.49 -15.98
CA PRO A 71 -15.74 -1.67 -16.06
C PRO A 71 -15.00 -2.79 -16.81
N GLY A 72 -14.58 -3.82 -16.08
CA GLY A 72 -13.77 -4.93 -16.58
C GLY A 72 -12.39 -5.07 -15.92
N PHE A 73 -11.96 -4.09 -15.12
CA PHE A 73 -10.76 -4.23 -14.29
C PHE A 73 -11.02 -5.26 -13.19
N LYS A 74 -10.41 -6.43 -13.35
CA LYS A 74 -10.42 -7.49 -12.34
C LYS A 74 -9.07 -7.46 -11.64
N ILE A 75 -9.01 -6.81 -10.48
CA ILE A 75 -8.03 -7.23 -9.47
C ILE A 75 -8.38 -8.70 -9.20
N VAL A 76 -7.47 -9.62 -9.52
CA VAL A 76 -7.66 -11.03 -9.19
C VAL A 76 -7.53 -11.13 -7.67
N ILE A 77 -8.67 -11.03 -6.99
CA ILE A 77 -8.78 -11.20 -5.55
C ILE A 77 -8.82 -12.71 -5.31
N GLU A 78 -7.68 -13.33 -5.05
CA GLU A 78 -7.62 -14.74 -4.67
C GLU A 78 -7.90 -14.85 -3.16
N GLY A 79 -8.99 -15.52 -2.78
CA GLY A 79 -9.31 -15.74 -1.37
C GLY A 79 -9.65 -14.49 -0.55
N GLY A 80 -10.10 -13.41 -1.18
CA GLY A 80 -10.42 -12.14 -0.50
C GLY A 80 -9.24 -11.17 -0.34
N ARG A 81 -8.05 -11.56 -0.84
CA ARG A 81 -6.83 -10.77 -0.73
C ARG A 81 -6.34 -10.25 -2.06
N VAL A 82 -5.61 -9.15 -2.02
CA VAL A 82 -4.98 -8.52 -3.18
C VAL A 82 -3.49 -8.31 -2.92
N ARG A 83 -2.66 -8.57 -3.92
CA ARG A 83 -1.25 -8.16 -3.88
C ARG A 83 -1.14 -6.64 -3.87
N LEU A 84 -0.40 -6.09 -2.92
CA LEU A 84 -0.44 -4.65 -2.64
C LEU A 84 0.02 -3.79 -3.82
N GLU A 85 0.96 -4.27 -4.63
CA GLU A 85 1.42 -3.54 -5.81
C GLU A 85 0.30 -3.29 -6.84
N HIS A 86 -0.71 -4.17 -6.89
CA HIS A 86 -1.85 -3.98 -7.79
C HIS A 86 -2.73 -2.80 -7.36
N ILE A 87 -2.80 -2.48 -6.07
CA ILE A 87 -3.51 -1.30 -5.57
C ILE A 87 -2.78 -0.03 -6.04
N PHE A 88 -1.45 0.01 -5.88
CA PHE A 88 -0.63 1.14 -6.32
C PHE A 88 -0.67 1.35 -7.83
N LEU A 89 -0.60 0.27 -8.61
CA LEU A 89 -0.75 0.32 -10.07
C LEU A 89 -2.14 0.83 -10.48
N ALA A 90 -3.20 0.32 -9.85
CA ALA A 90 -4.56 0.75 -10.13
C ALA A 90 -4.74 2.25 -9.86
N ARG A 91 -4.18 2.77 -8.77
CA ARG A 91 -4.25 4.20 -8.47
C ARG A 91 -3.48 5.05 -9.47
N LEU A 92 -2.29 4.60 -9.88
CA LEU A 92 -1.47 5.30 -10.87
C LEU A 92 -2.20 5.41 -12.23
N TRP A 93 -3.00 4.41 -12.61
CA TRP A 93 -3.76 4.41 -13.86
C TRP A 93 -5.15 5.06 -13.76
N ALA A 94 -5.74 5.07 -12.57
CA ALA A 94 -7.07 5.62 -12.35
C ALA A 94 -7.06 7.14 -12.08
N GLN A 95 -5.97 7.88 -12.26
CA GLN A 95 -5.98 9.34 -12.04
C GLN A 95 -6.51 10.07 -13.30
N PRO A 96 -7.54 10.95 -13.19
CA PRO A 96 -8.06 11.70 -14.35
C PRO A 96 -7.13 12.82 -14.82
N SER A 97 -6.25 13.31 -13.94
CA SER A 97 -5.18 14.27 -14.23
C SER A 97 -3.83 13.65 -13.88
N GLU A 98 -2.78 14.00 -14.61
CA GLU A 98 -1.42 13.58 -14.30
C GLU A 98 -1.07 13.83 -12.83
N LEU A 99 -0.63 12.79 -12.13
CA LEU A 99 0.04 12.95 -10.85
C LEU A 99 1.27 13.85 -11.05
N SER A 100 1.70 14.55 -10.00
CA SER A 100 3.00 15.22 -10.06
C SER A 100 4.10 14.20 -10.38
N GLU A 101 5.17 14.64 -11.03
CA GLU A 101 6.32 13.77 -11.34
C GLU A 101 6.86 13.08 -10.07
N LEU A 102 6.87 13.81 -8.95
CA LEU A 102 7.27 13.30 -7.65
C LEU A 102 6.32 12.20 -7.16
N ALA A 103 5.00 12.41 -7.21
CA ALA A 103 4.03 11.40 -6.81
C ALA A 103 4.14 10.15 -7.69
N THR A 104 4.30 10.32 -9.01
CA THR A 104 4.52 9.21 -9.95
C THR A 104 5.77 8.40 -9.60
N LEU A 105 6.88 9.07 -9.28
CA LEU A 105 8.11 8.41 -8.86
C LEU A 105 7.92 7.66 -7.54
N THR A 106 7.20 8.25 -6.60
CA THR A 106 6.90 7.63 -5.30
C THR A 106 6.04 6.38 -5.45
N TYR A 107 4.99 6.40 -6.27
CA TYR A 107 4.20 5.21 -6.59
C TYR A 107 5.05 4.10 -7.22
N LYS A 108 5.96 4.44 -8.15
CA LYS A 108 6.89 3.45 -8.73
C LYS A 108 7.79 2.79 -7.68
N LYS A 109 8.29 3.56 -6.71
CA LYS A 109 9.07 3.01 -5.59
C LYS A 109 8.23 2.09 -4.70
N LEU A 110 7.01 2.50 -4.34
CA LEU A 110 6.09 1.65 -3.57
C LEU A 110 5.76 0.34 -4.26
N ILE A 111 5.52 0.37 -5.58
CA ILE A 111 5.26 -0.83 -6.39
C ILE A 111 6.45 -1.78 -6.29
N ALA A 112 7.67 -1.31 -6.47
CA ALA A 112 8.87 -2.13 -6.37
C ALA A 112 9.01 -2.76 -4.97
N VAL A 113 8.84 -1.94 -3.91
CA VAL A 113 8.95 -2.41 -2.52
C VAL A 113 7.87 -3.45 -2.19
N ALA A 114 6.63 -3.26 -2.64
CA ALA A 114 5.55 -4.22 -2.45
C ALA A 114 5.77 -5.54 -3.22
N GLN A 115 6.29 -5.45 -4.46
CA GLN A 115 6.67 -6.61 -5.26
C GLN A 115 7.76 -7.44 -4.59
N GLU A 116 8.83 -6.78 -4.11
CA GLU A 116 9.92 -7.43 -3.39
C GLU A 116 9.47 -8.06 -2.07
N ALA A 117 8.58 -7.37 -1.35
CA ALA A 117 8.01 -7.86 -0.10
C ALA A 117 7.04 -9.04 -0.28
N ASN A 118 6.45 -9.18 -1.47
CA ASN A 118 5.46 -10.20 -1.82
C ASN A 118 4.30 -10.28 -0.79
N VAL A 119 3.71 -9.13 -0.50
CA VAL A 119 2.64 -8.98 0.50
C VAL A 119 1.26 -8.86 -0.13
N GLU A 120 0.26 -9.34 0.61
CA GLU A 120 -1.15 -9.24 0.27
C GLU A 120 -1.92 -8.63 1.43
N ALA A 121 -2.99 -7.90 1.12
CA ALA A 121 -3.93 -7.37 2.09
C ALA A 121 -5.34 -7.82 1.75
N ASP A 122 -6.19 -7.98 2.77
CA ASP A 122 -7.63 -8.18 2.55
C ASP A 122 -8.20 -6.94 1.83
N LEU A 123 -8.93 -7.19 0.74
CA LEU A 123 -9.76 -6.16 0.12
C LEU A 123 -11.18 -6.43 0.59
N CYS A 124 -11.79 -5.51 1.35
CA CYS A 124 -13.12 -5.74 1.93
C CYS A 124 -14.13 -6.19 0.86
N LEU A 125 -14.52 -7.47 0.90
CA LEU A 125 -15.61 -8.03 0.12
C LEU A 125 -16.87 -7.89 0.99
N ALA A 126 -17.54 -6.74 0.87
CA ALA A 126 -18.96 -6.66 1.21
C ALA A 126 -19.75 -7.62 0.30
#